data_AF-A0A1G5ZY02-F1
#
_entry.id   AF-A0A1G5ZY02-F1
#
_cell.length_a   1.000
_cell.length_b   1.000
_cell.length_c   1.000
_cell.angle_alpha   90.00
_cell.angle_beta   90.00
_cell.angle_gamma   90.00
#
_symmetry.space_group_name_H-M   'P 1'
#
loop_
_entity.id
_entity.type
_entity.pdbx_description
1 polymer ?
#
loop_
_entity_poly.entity_id
_entity_poly.type
_entity_poly.pdbx_seq_one_letter_code
_entity_poly.pdbx_strand_id
1 'polypeptide(L)'
;MSAAEKMSRRDEMETLLPFYLNGSLEGSDLEAVEEWLASDPAALAALGEAEAEFSGTTAANEAIRPPADALSRFARALDAEAGPVRRPASSSWLARAWGRFMAVPVGVAWAAAAVLLALVMVQSLVSPGGKSGNFEIAGAQDDLAKMPFALVKFKPDAKMSDIAGFLGSNGLKIIGGPTADGVFRLGIPAATAADYTKQLGLVAAQPFTDTVIEGRKPVDGG
;
A
#
# COMPACT_ATOMS: atom_id res chain seq x y z
N MET A 1 -43.53 -25.55 26.16
CA MET A 1 -43.23 -24.12 26.20
C MET A 1 -42.31 -23.81 25.04
N SER A 2 -42.74 -23.02 24.06
CA SER A 2 -41.86 -22.15 23.25
C SER A 2 -42.74 -21.22 22.41
N ALA A 3 -43.27 -20.19 23.06
CA ALA A 3 -43.90 -19.06 22.38
C ALA A 3 -42.82 -17.98 22.24
N ALA A 4 -41.93 -18.14 21.26
CA ALA A 4 -41.25 -16.98 20.69
C ALA A 4 -42.29 -16.30 19.80
N GLU A 5 -43.07 -15.43 20.42
CA GLU A 5 -43.97 -14.49 19.78
C GLU A 5 -43.18 -13.79 18.67
N LYS A 6 -43.66 -13.84 17.42
CA LYS A 6 -42.98 -13.17 16.29
C LYS A 6 -42.97 -11.66 16.59
N MET A 7 -41.85 -11.15 17.09
CA MET A 7 -41.65 -9.71 17.24
C MET A 7 -41.87 -9.05 15.88
N SER A 8 -42.58 -7.93 15.89
CA SER A 8 -42.69 -7.10 14.70
C SER A 8 -41.29 -6.61 14.34
N ARG A 9 -41.04 -6.35 13.04
CA ARG A 9 -39.79 -5.70 12.60
C ARG A 9 -39.54 -4.41 13.38
N ARG A 10 -40.59 -3.69 13.79
CA ARG A 10 -40.48 -2.51 14.67
C ARG A 10 -39.91 -2.88 16.05
N ASP A 11 -40.48 -3.88 16.71
CA ASP A 11 -40.04 -4.32 18.04
C ASP A 11 -38.58 -4.81 18.03
N GLU A 12 -38.18 -5.47 16.93
CA GLU A 12 -36.79 -5.87 16.68
C GLU A 12 -35.87 -4.65 16.60
N MET A 13 -36.24 -3.61 15.85
CA MET A 13 -35.45 -2.37 15.75
C MET A 13 -35.41 -1.59 17.07
N GLU A 14 -36.53 -1.51 17.80
CA GLU A 14 -36.59 -0.87 19.12
C GLU A 14 -35.65 -1.54 20.12
N THR A 15 -35.53 -2.87 20.06
CA THR A 15 -34.61 -3.65 20.91
C THR A 15 -33.14 -3.33 20.62
N LEU A 16 -32.81 -2.85 19.42
CA LEU A 16 -31.44 -2.47 19.03
C LEU A 16 -31.07 -1.04 19.43
N LEU A 17 -32.04 -0.18 19.75
CA LEU A 17 -31.80 1.23 20.07
C LEU A 17 -30.80 1.47 21.23
N PRO A 18 -30.80 0.69 22.34
CA PRO A 18 -29.80 0.87 23.39
C PRO A 18 -28.36 0.62 22.93
N PHE A 19 -28.16 -0.33 21.99
CA PHE A 19 -26.86 -0.65 21.41
C PHE A 19 -26.46 0.36 20.33
N TYR A 20 -27.43 0.97 19.66
CA TYR A 20 -27.20 2.11 18.79
C TYR A 20 -26.72 3.33 19.60
N LEU A 21 -27.40 3.65 20.71
CA LEU A 21 -27.08 4.78 21.59
C LEU A 21 -25.72 4.66 22.29
N ASN A 22 -25.31 3.45 22.69
CA ASN A 22 -24.00 3.22 23.30
C ASN A 22 -22.86 3.07 22.27
N GLY A 23 -23.19 3.07 20.96
CA GLY A 23 -22.24 2.93 19.86
C GLY A 23 -21.64 1.53 19.67
N SER A 24 -22.27 0.47 20.20
CA SER A 24 -21.77 -0.92 20.09
C SER A 24 -22.41 -1.72 18.96
N LEU A 25 -23.34 -1.13 18.20
CA LEU A 25 -24.00 -1.79 17.08
C LEU A 25 -23.11 -1.75 15.84
N GLU A 26 -22.98 -2.87 15.13
CA GLU A 26 -22.10 -3.01 13.96
C GLU A 26 -22.79 -3.77 12.81
N GLY A 27 -22.26 -3.61 11.59
CA GLY A 27 -22.66 -4.42 10.43
C GLY A 27 -24.11 -4.20 10.00
N SER A 28 -24.81 -5.30 9.68
CA SER A 28 -26.17 -5.27 9.13
C SER A 28 -27.20 -4.67 10.08
N ASP A 29 -26.99 -4.82 11.39
CA ASP A 29 -27.94 -4.36 12.39
C ASP A 29 -27.88 -2.83 12.51
N LEU A 30 -26.68 -2.25 12.41
CA LEU A 30 -26.50 -0.80 12.34
C LEU A 30 -27.16 -0.21 11.11
N GLU A 31 -26.92 -0.79 9.93
CA GLU A 31 -27.51 -0.33 8.67
C GLU A 31 -29.04 -0.41 8.71
N ALA A 32 -29.60 -1.48 9.27
CA ALA A 32 -31.05 -1.65 9.40
C ALA A 32 -31.71 -0.62 10.33
N VAL A 33 -31.05 -0.29 11.45
CA VAL A 33 -31.55 0.74 12.39
C VAL A 33 -31.44 2.14 11.77
N GLU A 34 -30.34 2.46 11.08
CA GLU A 34 -30.18 3.74 10.39
C GLU A 34 -31.19 3.94 9.25
N GLU A 35 -31.44 2.89 8.46
CA GLU A 35 -32.48 2.91 7.42
C GLU A 35 -33.86 3.14 8.03
N TRP A 36 -34.18 2.47 9.14
CA TRP A 36 -35.44 2.65 9.85
C TRP A 36 -35.60 4.06 10.41
N LEU A 37 -34.55 4.62 11.04
CA LEU A 37 -34.52 6.00 11.54
C LEU A 37 -34.70 7.03 10.42
N ALA A 38 -34.18 6.76 9.22
CA ALA A 38 -34.32 7.64 8.07
C ALA A 38 -35.70 7.58 7.39
N SER A 39 -36.43 6.48 7.54
CA SER A 39 -37.62 6.18 6.74
C SER A 39 -38.94 6.16 7.52
N ASP A 40 -38.93 5.87 8.83
CA ASP A 40 -40.13 5.80 9.66
C ASP A 40 -40.20 6.96 10.66
N PRO A 41 -41.20 7.86 10.58
CA PRO A 41 -41.35 8.96 11.53
C PRO A 41 -41.56 8.49 12.98
N ALA A 42 -42.06 7.27 13.21
CA ALA A 42 -42.19 6.73 14.56
C ALA A 42 -40.85 6.30 15.17
N ALA A 43 -39.82 6.06 14.35
CA ALA A 43 -38.49 5.68 14.81
C ALA A 43 -37.83 6.79 15.63
N LEU A 44 -38.07 8.06 15.28
CA LEU A 44 -37.57 9.21 16.06
C LEU A 44 -38.23 9.31 17.44
N ALA A 45 -39.50 8.92 17.56
CA ALA A 45 -40.20 8.90 18.84
C ALA A 45 -39.63 7.78 19.74
N ALA A 46 -39.46 6.58 19.19
CA ALA A 46 -38.85 5.45 19.90
C ALA A 46 -37.40 5.73 20.31
N LEU A 47 -36.60 6.38 19.45
CA LEU A 47 -35.24 6.81 19.78
C LEU A 47 -35.22 7.80 20.94
N GLY A 48 -36.15 8.78 20.96
CA GLY A 48 -36.26 9.75 22.04
C GLY A 48 -36.65 9.12 23.38
N GLU A 49 -37.53 8.11 23.38
CA GLU A 49 -37.87 7.33 24.57
C GLU A 49 -36.67 6.53 25.08
N ALA A 50 -35.93 5.87 24.18
CA ALA A 50 -34.72 5.13 24.52
C ALA A 50 -33.61 6.05 25.06
N GLU A 51 -33.45 7.26 24.50
CA GLU A 51 -32.48 8.26 24.97
C GLU A 51 -32.82 8.78 26.38
N ALA A 52 -34.12 8.97 26.67
CA ALA A 52 -34.58 9.34 28.01
C ALA A 52 -34.25 8.28 29.06
N GLU A 53 -34.39 6.99 28.72
CA GLU A 53 -34.01 5.88 29.61
C GLU A 53 -32.48 5.75 29.75
N PHE A 54 -31.74 5.88 28.65
CA PHE A 54 -30.29 5.80 28.61
C PHE A 54 -29.61 6.95 29.39
N SER A 55 -30.13 8.17 29.28
CA SER A 55 -29.61 9.32 30.02
C SER A 55 -29.82 9.19 31.53
N GLY A 56 -30.95 8.63 31.98
CA GLY A 56 -31.21 8.36 33.39
C GLY A 56 -30.19 7.38 34.01
N THR A 57 -29.83 6.33 33.28
CA THR A 57 -28.82 5.35 33.73
C THR A 57 -27.40 5.90 33.66
N THR A 58 -27.07 6.68 32.63
CA THR A 58 -25.76 7.35 32.50
C THR A 58 -25.53 8.34 33.63
N ALA A 59 -26.50 9.19 33.95
CA ALA A 59 -26.37 10.15 35.06
C ALA A 59 -26.18 9.46 36.42
N ALA A 60 -26.84 8.34 36.65
CA ALA A 60 -26.65 7.54 37.87
C ALA A 60 -25.24 6.91 37.95
N ASN A 61 -24.70 6.46 36.82
CA ASN A 61 -23.34 5.90 36.75
C ASN A 61 -22.26 6.97 36.86
N GLU A 62 -22.44 8.14 36.25
CA GLU A 62 -21.50 9.27 36.36
C GLU A 62 -21.40 9.84 37.79
N ALA A 63 -22.46 9.67 38.60
CA ALA A 63 -22.42 10.00 40.02
C ALA A 63 -21.40 9.14 40.79
N ILE A 64 -21.03 7.96 40.27
CA ILE A 64 -19.94 7.13 40.79
C ILE A 64 -18.61 7.73 40.30
N ARG A 65 -18.14 8.75 41.03
CA ARG A 65 -16.88 9.42 40.71
C ARG A 65 -15.68 8.58 41.18
N PRO A 66 -14.61 8.45 40.37
CA PRO A 66 -13.36 7.90 40.86
C PRO A 66 -12.81 8.75 42.02
N PRO A 67 -11.96 8.18 42.90
CA PRO A 67 -11.34 8.95 43.97
C PRO A 67 -10.58 10.15 43.39
N ALA A 68 -10.59 11.28 44.11
CA ALA A 68 -10.09 12.56 43.60
C ALA A 68 -8.62 12.51 43.13
N ASP A 69 -7.85 11.54 43.61
CA ASP A 69 -6.45 11.34 43.25
C ASP A 69 -6.24 10.36 42.09
N ALA A 70 -7.28 9.73 41.53
CA ALA A 70 -7.17 8.75 40.45
C ALA A 70 -6.40 9.29 39.24
N LEU A 71 -6.73 10.50 38.79
CA LEU A 71 -6.03 11.17 37.69
C LEU A 71 -4.55 11.41 38.02
N SER A 72 -4.25 11.82 39.26
CA SER A 72 -2.87 12.08 39.69
C SER A 72 -2.04 10.79 39.80
N ARG A 73 -2.66 9.68 40.22
CA ARG A 73 -2.02 8.35 40.26
C ARG A 73 -1.77 7.83 38.85
N PHE A 74 -2.74 7.98 37.95
CA PHE A 74 -2.59 7.62 36.55
C PHE A 74 -1.47 8.42 35.87
N ALA A 75 -1.46 9.75 36.03
CA ALA A 75 -0.41 10.61 35.48
C ALA A 75 0.98 10.20 35.98
N ARG A 76 1.12 9.92 37.28
CA ARG A 76 2.40 9.41 37.84
C ARG A 76 2.80 8.05 37.27
N ALA A 77 1.85 7.15 37.05
CA ALA A 77 2.12 5.85 36.43
C ALA A 77 2.57 6.02 34.96
N LEU A 78 1.93 6.93 34.22
CA LEU A 78 2.29 7.25 32.85
C LEU A 78 3.70 7.87 32.75
N ASP A 79 4.02 8.81 33.64
CA ASP A 79 5.35 9.42 33.70
C ASP A 79 6.44 8.40 34.07
N ALA A 80 6.13 7.44 34.94
CA ALA A 80 7.05 6.37 35.31
C ALA A 80 7.32 5.40 34.14
N GLU A 81 6.31 5.10 33.33
CA GLU A 81 6.41 4.23 32.16
C GLU A 81 7.05 4.93 30.94
N ALA A 82 6.79 6.24 30.76
CA ALA A 82 7.31 7.02 29.64
C ALA A 82 8.86 7.12 29.63
N GLY A 83 9.51 6.78 30.75
CA GLY A 83 10.95 6.84 30.90
C GLY A 83 11.50 8.28 30.88
N PRO A 84 12.80 8.49 31.07
CA PRO A 84 13.37 9.82 31.05
C PRO A 84 13.18 10.45 29.66
N VAL A 85 12.59 11.65 29.61
CA VAL A 85 12.49 12.49 28.41
C VAL A 85 13.86 12.49 27.73
N ARG A 86 13.94 11.94 26.52
CA ARG A 86 15.18 11.90 25.74
C ARG A 86 15.71 13.32 25.64
N ARG A 87 16.79 13.64 26.39
CA ARG A 87 17.48 14.92 26.26
C ARG A 87 17.81 15.11 24.77
N PRO A 88 17.57 16.27 24.16
CA PRO A 88 17.97 16.49 22.78
C PRO A 88 19.46 16.18 22.70
N ALA A 89 19.81 15.17 21.90
CA ALA A 89 21.19 14.79 21.70
C ALA A 89 21.95 16.06 21.30
N SER A 90 23.04 16.37 22.02
CA SER A 90 23.90 17.51 21.71
C SER A 90 24.14 17.53 20.20
N SER A 91 23.72 18.61 19.53
CA SER A 91 23.58 18.61 18.07
C SER A 91 24.86 18.09 17.43
N SER A 92 24.79 16.96 16.74
CA SER A 92 25.92 16.41 16.01
C SER A 92 26.46 17.47 15.06
N TRP A 93 27.77 17.46 14.79
CA TRP A 93 28.38 18.41 13.85
C TRP A 93 27.68 18.39 12.47
N LEU A 94 27.13 17.24 12.06
CA LEU A 94 26.28 17.10 10.88
C LEU A 94 24.97 17.91 10.98
N ALA A 95 24.27 17.85 12.11
CA ALA A 95 23.05 18.63 12.32
C ALA A 95 23.32 20.14 12.24
N ARG A 96 24.50 20.57 12.74
CA ARG A 96 24.93 21.97 12.65
C ARG A 96 25.30 22.39 11.22
N ALA A 97 25.93 21.50 10.45
CA ALA A 97 26.23 21.73 9.04
C ALA A 97 24.94 21.80 8.20
N TRP A 98 23.98 20.89 8.45
CA TRP A 98 22.69 20.86 7.77
C TRP A 98 21.85 22.10 8.06
N GLY A 99 21.82 22.56 9.32
CA GLY A 99 21.16 23.82 9.68
C GLY A 99 21.74 25.03 8.95
N ARG A 100 23.06 25.06 8.72
CA ARG A 100 23.71 26.15 7.99
C ARG A 100 23.46 26.11 6.48
N PHE A 101 23.29 24.91 5.91
CA PHE A 101 22.86 24.72 4.52
C PHE A 101 21.40 25.17 4.30
N MET A 102 20.51 24.91 5.26
CA MET A 102 19.10 25.34 5.19
C MET A 102 18.90 26.83 5.50
N ALA A 103 19.86 27.48 6.16
CA ALA A 103 19.84 28.92 6.45
C ALA A 103 20.36 29.80 5.29
N VAL A 104 20.58 29.24 4.10
CA VAL A 104 21.06 30.00 2.93
C VAL A 104 19.96 30.96 2.46
N PRO A 105 20.27 32.26 2.21
CA PRO A 105 19.28 33.23 1.74
C PRO A 105 18.58 32.76 0.47
N VAL A 106 17.26 32.96 0.39
CA VAL A 106 16.40 32.52 -0.73
C VAL A 106 16.96 32.93 -2.10
N GLY A 107 17.53 34.12 -2.24
CA GLY A 107 18.14 34.57 -3.50
C GLY A 107 19.34 33.73 -3.94
N VAL A 108 20.17 33.28 -3.00
CA VAL A 108 21.32 32.41 -3.27
C VAL A 108 20.86 30.99 -3.63
N ALA A 109 19.80 30.51 -2.97
CA ALA A 109 19.20 29.21 -3.29
C ALA A 109 18.64 29.18 -4.73
N TRP A 110 17.94 30.22 -5.16
CA TRP A 110 17.45 30.34 -6.54
C TRP A 110 18.59 30.47 -7.56
N ALA A 111 19.65 31.20 -7.24
CA ALA A 111 20.83 31.30 -8.11
C ALA A 111 21.51 29.93 -8.27
N ALA A 112 21.68 29.18 -7.18
CA ALA A 112 22.25 27.83 -7.22
C ALA A 112 21.35 26.86 -8.02
N ALA A 113 20.03 26.94 -7.84
CA ALA A 113 19.07 26.15 -8.62
C ALA A 113 19.14 26.47 -10.12
N ALA A 114 19.25 27.75 -10.49
CA ALA A 114 19.40 28.17 -11.89
C ALA A 114 20.72 27.64 -12.50
N VAL A 115 21.82 27.68 -11.74
CA VAL A 115 23.11 27.11 -12.18
C VAL A 115 23.02 25.60 -12.36
N LEU A 116 22.42 24.87 -11.41
CA LEU A 116 22.22 23.42 -11.54
C LEU A 116 21.34 23.08 -12.75
N LEU A 117 20.28 23.84 -12.99
CA LEU A 117 19.39 23.63 -14.12
C LEU A 117 20.10 23.93 -15.45
N ALA A 118 20.93 24.97 -15.50
CA ALA A 118 21.79 25.25 -16.65
C ALA A 118 22.80 24.12 -16.90
N LEU A 119 23.41 23.56 -15.85
CA LEU A 119 24.32 22.42 -15.98
C LEU A 119 23.59 21.18 -16.52
N VAL A 120 22.39 20.88 -16.03
CA VAL A 120 21.56 19.77 -16.55
C VAL A 120 21.22 19.99 -18.03
N MET A 121 20.86 21.21 -18.42
CA MET A 121 20.59 21.56 -19.82
C MET A 121 21.82 21.38 -20.71
N VAL A 122 23.00 21.82 -20.26
CA VAL A 122 24.25 21.64 -21.01
C VAL A 122 24.62 20.16 -21.12
N GLN A 123 24.45 19.37 -20.05
CA GLN A 123 24.69 17.92 -20.09
C GLN A 123 23.75 17.21 -21.10
N SER A 124 22.49 17.65 -21.19
CA SER A 124 21.50 17.13 -22.16
C SER A 124 21.91 17.39 -23.61
N LEU A 125 22.53 18.54 -23.89
CA LEU A 125 22.97 18.91 -25.24
C LEU A 125 24.29 18.22 -25.65
N VAL A 126 25.15 17.89 -24.69
CA VAL A 126 26.46 17.25 -24.95
C VAL A 126 26.36 15.71 -25.00
N SER A 127 25.26 15.13 -24.53
CA SER A 127 24.98 13.68 -24.64
C SER A 127 23.66 13.39 -25.37
N PRO A 128 23.60 13.49 -26.70
CA PRO A 128 22.43 13.03 -27.45
C PRO A 128 22.48 11.49 -27.53
N GLY A 129 21.73 10.83 -26.65
CA GLY A 129 21.45 9.39 -26.72
C GLY A 129 22.34 8.53 -25.82
N GLY A 130 21.80 8.10 -24.67
CA GLY A 130 22.49 7.14 -23.83
C GLY A 130 21.75 6.76 -22.56
N LYS A 131 20.78 5.84 -22.69
CA LYS A 131 20.22 4.97 -21.65
C LYS A 131 19.24 5.62 -20.67
N SER A 132 17.97 5.26 -20.87
CA SER A 132 16.92 5.32 -19.86
C SER A 132 17.43 4.66 -18.56
N GLY A 133 17.69 5.50 -17.57
CA GLY A 133 18.02 5.10 -16.22
C GLY A 133 16.87 4.29 -15.61
N ASN A 134 17.24 3.15 -15.07
CA ASN A 134 16.38 2.12 -14.52
C ASN A 134 15.81 2.57 -13.16
N PHE A 135 14.79 3.43 -13.18
CA PHE A 135 13.98 3.76 -12.01
C PHE A 135 12.65 3.01 -12.11
N GLU A 136 12.50 2.00 -11.24
CA GLU A 136 11.26 1.29 -11.03
C GLU A 136 10.32 2.15 -10.19
N ILE A 137 9.43 2.87 -10.87
CA ILE A 137 8.27 3.52 -10.24
C ILE A 137 7.18 2.46 -10.18
N ALA A 138 6.56 2.24 -9.01
CA ALA A 138 5.52 1.24 -8.78
C ALA A 138 4.24 1.37 -9.65
N GLY A 139 4.23 2.27 -10.65
CA GLY A 139 3.19 2.45 -11.66
C GLY A 139 3.61 2.14 -13.11
N ALA A 140 4.88 1.82 -13.39
CA ALA A 140 5.36 1.50 -14.74
C ALA A 140 5.15 0.02 -15.14
N GLN A 141 4.24 -0.68 -14.48
CA GLN A 141 3.91 -2.07 -14.78
C GLN A 141 3.29 -2.21 -16.18
N ASP A 142 2.75 -1.13 -16.75
CA ASP A 142 1.96 -1.16 -17.98
C ASP A 142 2.81 -1.41 -19.25
N ASP A 143 4.05 -0.91 -19.31
CA ASP A 143 4.95 -1.12 -20.46
C ASP A 143 5.60 -2.52 -20.43
N LEU A 144 5.98 -3.00 -19.24
CA LEU A 144 6.45 -4.38 -19.05
C LEU A 144 5.32 -5.40 -19.23
N ALA A 145 4.07 -5.05 -18.87
CA ALA A 145 2.91 -5.88 -19.11
C ALA A 145 2.57 -6.00 -20.60
N LYS A 146 2.89 -4.99 -21.42
CA LYS A 146 2.70 -4.98 -22.89
C LYS A 146 3.83 -5.67 -23.66
N MET A 147 5.00 -5.83 -23.05
CA MET A 147 6.16 -6.48 -23.68
C MET A 147 5.90 -7.95 -24.03
N PRO A 148 6.38 -8.45 -25.18
CA PRO A 148 6.38 -9.88 -25.48
C PRO A 148 7.16 -10.66 -24.43
N PHE A 149 6.68 -11.86 -24.09
CA PHE A 149 7.32 -12.68 -23.07
C PHE A 149 7.16 -14.16 -23.33
N ALA A 150 8.04 -14.96 -22.73
CA ALA A 150 7.92 -16.41 -22.64
C ALA A 150 8.00 -16.88 -21.18
N LEU A 151 7.43 -18.04 -20.91
CA LEU A 151 7.54 -18.73 -19.63
C LEU A 151 8.63 -19.80 -19.75
N VAL A 152 9.61 -19.75 -18.87
CA VAL A 152 10.79 -20.60 -18.94
C VAL A 152 11.04 -21.25 -17.59
N LYS A 153 11.20 -22.56 -17.59
CA LYS A 153 11.71 -23.31 -16.46
C LYS A 153 13.16 -23.66 -16.73
N PHE A 154 14.03 -23.29 -15.81
CA PHE A 154 15.43 -23.70 -15.84
C PHE A 154 15.61 -25.01 -15.07
N LYS A 155 16.64 -25.78 -15.44
CA LYS A 155 17.00 -26.97 -14.69
C LYS A 155 17.45 -26.61 -13.28
N PRO A 156 17.19 -27.44 -12.26
CA PRO A 156 17.51 -27.13 -10.87
C PRO A 156 19.00 -27.02 -10.58
N ASP A 157 19.85 -27.63 -11.42
CA ASP A 157 21.31 -27.59 -11.35
C ASP A 157 21.94 -26.47 -12.21
N ALA A 158 21.11 -25.67 -12.89
CA ALA A 158 21.57 -24.56 -13.71
C ALA A 158 22.24 -23.47 -12.85
N LYS A 159 23.44 -23.05 -13.25
CA LYS A 159 24.13 -21.95 -12.56
C LYS A 159 23.53 -20.62 -12.97
N MET A 160 23.20 -19.81 -11.96
CA MET A 160 22.67 -18.47 -12.19
C MET A 160 23.62 -17.56 -12.99
N SER A 161 24.94 -17.80 -12.91
CA SER A 161 25.95 -17.09 -13.72
C SER A 161 25.75 -17.30 -15.22
N ASP A 162 25.43 -18.53 -15.61
CA ASP A 162 25.34 -18.95 -17.01
C ASP A 162 24.02 -18.43 -17.60
N ILE A 163 22.95 -18.50 -16.80
CA ILE A 163 21.65 -17.89 -17.11
C ILE A 163 21.81 -16.38 -17.28
N ALA A 164 22.37 -15.68 -16.28
CA ALA A 164 22.53 -14.23 -16.33
C ALA A 164 23.41 -13.78 -17.52
N GLY A 165 24.50 -14.50 -17.79
CA GLY A 165 25.38 -14.23 -18.94
C GLY A 165 24.67 -14.40 -20.29
N PHE A 166 23.90 -15.48 -20.45
CA PHE A 166 23.11 -15.71 -21.65
C PHE A 166 22.01 -14.65 -21.83
N LEU A 167 21.25 -14.35 -20.79
CA LEU A 167 20.18 -13.35 -20.84
C LEU A 167 20.74 -11.98 -21.20
N GLY A 168 21.83 -11.55 -20.54
CA GLY A 168 22.50 -10.30 -20.83
C GLY A 168 23.05 -10.20 -22.26
N SER A 169 23.63 -11.28 -22.78
CA SER A 169 24.18 -11.31 -24.15
C SER A 169 23.10 -11.27 -25.24
N ASN A 170 21.90 -11.76 -24.94
CA ASN A 170 20.78 -11.81 -25.88
C ASN A 170 19.73 -10.72 -25.59
N GLY A 171 20.00 -9.80 -24.66
CA GLY A 171 19.09 -8.70 -24.29
C GLY A 171 17.80 -9.14 -23.61
N LEU A 172 17.71 -10.40 -23.19
CA LEU A 172 16.55 -10.96 -22.49
C LEU A 172 16.53 -10.49 -21.04
N LYS A 173 15.33 -10.30 -20.47
CA LYS A 173 15.18 -9.83 -19.08
C LYS A 173 14.22 -10.70 -18.31
N ILE A 174 14.49 -10.96 -17.04
CA ILE A 174 13.51 -11.57 -16.13
C ILE A 174 12.53 -10.47 -15.72
N ILE A 175 11.25 -10.63 -16.07
CA ILE A 175 10.17 -9.68 -15.74
C ILE A 175 9.19 -10.24 -14.71
N GLY A 176 9.45 -11.45 -14.19
CA GLY A 176 8.68 -12.08 -13.11
C GLY A 176 9.13 -13.50 -12.80
N GLY A 177 8.67 -14.03 -11.66
CA GLY A 177 9.01 -15.37 -11.15
C GLY A 177 10.20 -15.37 -10.16
N PRO A 178 10.60 -16.54 -9.63
CA PRO A 178 10.04 -17.87 -9.90
C PRO A 178 8.68 -18.08 -9.24
N THR A 179 7.76 -18.75 -9.93
CA THR A 179 6.55 -19.30 -9.28
C THR A 179 6.91 -20.44 -8.33
N ALA A 180 5.94 -20.93 -7.53
CA ALA A 180 6.13 -22.11 -6.69
C ALA A 180 6.64 -23.34 -7.47
N ASP A 181 6.32 -23.43 -8.78
CA ASP A 181 6.74 -24.51 -9.67
C ASP A 181 8.09 -24.25 -10.38
N GLY A 182 8.76 -23.14 -10.07
CA GLY A 182 10.07 -22.76 -10.60
C GLY A 182 10.04 -22.11 -11.99
N VAL A 183 8.91 -21.54 -12.40
CA VAL A 183 8.76 -20.92 -13.72
C VAL A 183 9.07 -19.42 -13.67
N PHE A 184 9.89 -18.96 -14.61
CA PHE A 184 10.27 -17.56 -14.78
C PHE A 184 9.54 -16.95 -15.98
N ARG A 185 9.22 -15.66 -15.90
CA ARG A 185 8.71 -14.87 -17.02
C ARG A 185 9.85 -14.08 -17.62
N LEU A 186 10.24 -14.40 -18.85
CA LEU A 186 11.29 -13.69 -19.58
C LEU A 186 10.68 -12.70 -20.57
N GLY A 187 11.01 -11.42 -20.45
CA GLY A 187 10.73 -10.40 -21.44
C GLY A 187 11.63 -10.59 -22.66
N ILE A 188 11.01 -10.65 -23.82
CA ILE A 188 11.65 -10.89 -25.12
C ILE A 188 11.60 -9.58 -25.92
N PRO A 189 12.72 -8.88 -26.12
CA PRO A 189 12.78 -7.69 -26.95
C PRO A 189 12.70 -8.10 -28.43
N ALA A 190 11.49 -8.36 -28.90
CA ALA A 190 11.19 -8.70 -30.28
C ALA A 190 10.19 -7.70 -30.87
N ALA A 191 10.52 -7.15 -32.04
CA ALA A 191 9.61 -6.27 -32.79
C ALA A 191 8.66 -7.06 -33.70
N THR A 192 9.06 -8.26 -34.12
CA THR A 192 8.30 -9.12 -35.04
C THR A 192 8.10 -10.53 -34.46
N ALA A 193 7.06 -11.23 -34.92
CA ALA A 193 6.85 -12.63 -34.54
C ALA A 193 8.03 -13.55 -34.93
N ALA A 194 8.75 -13.22 -36.02
CA ALA A 194 9.95 -13.95 -36.44
C ALA A 194 11.10 -13.79 -35.44
N ASP A 195 11.35 -12.56 -34.97
CA ASP A 195 12.38 -12.29 -33.95
C ASP A 195 12.06 -12.97 -32.63
N TYR A 196 10.78 -12.95 -32.24
CA TYR A 196 10.31 -13.64 -31.05
C TYR A 196 10.60 -15.14 -31.14
N THR A 197 10.25 -15.77 -32.26
CA THR A 197 10.45 -17.21 -32.47
C THR A 197 11.93 -17.58 -32.49
N LYS A 198 12.77 -16.74 -33.10
CA LYS A 198 14.23 -16.91 -33.10
C LYS A 198 14.80 -16.86 -31.68
N GLN A 199 14.43 -15.85 -30.88
CA GLN A 199 14.89 -15.71 -29.51
C GLN A 199 14.42 -16.87 -28.63
N LEU A 200 13.18 -17.34 -28.84
CA LEU A 200 12.66 -18.50 -28.14
C LEU A 200 13.44 -19.78 -28.46
N GLY A 201 13.78 -19.99 -29.74
CA GLY A 201 14.63 -21.10 -30.17
C GLY A 201 16.02 -21.06 -29.52
N LEU A 202 16.60 -19.87 -29.37
CA LEU A 202 17.88 -19.71 -28.67
C LEU A 202 17.80 -20.05 -27.19
N VAL A 203 16.70 -19.71 -26.52
CA VAL A 203 16.47 -20.05 -25.11
C VAL A 203 16.25 -21.57 -24.96
N ALA A 204 15.43 -22.17 -25.82
CA ALA A 204 15.14 -23.60 -25.81
C ALA A 204 16.37 -24.46 -26.11
N ALA A 205 17.32 -23.96 -26.91
CA ALA A 205 18.57 -24.64 -27.23
C ALA A 205 19.60 -24.62 -26.08
N GLN A 206 19.38 -23.84 -25.01
CA GLN A 206 20.34 -23.77 -23.91
C GLN A 206 20.33 -25.05 -23.06
N PRO A 207 21.52 -25.54 -22.64
CA PRO A 207 21.62 -26.78 -21.87
C PRO A 207 20.98 -26.67 -20.47
N PHE A 208 20.84 -25.45 -19.96
CA PHE A 208 20.23 -25.13 -18.66
C PHE A 208 18.71 -24.91 -18.72
N THR A 209 18.11 -24.97 -19.90
CA THR A 209 16.67 -24.83 -20.08
C THR A 209 15.99 -26.19 -19.96
N ASP A 210 14.93 -26.27 -19.16
CA ASP A 210 14.10 -27.47 -18.98
C ASP A 210 12.87 -27.39 -19.90
N THR A 211 12.07 -26.34 -19.74
CA THR A 211 10.88 -26.10 -20.57
C THR A 211 10.76 -24.64 -20.97
N VAL A 212 10.22 -24.41 -22.17
CA VAL A 212 9.92 -23.10 -22.71
C VAL A 212 8.50 -23.14 -23.26
N ILE A 213 7.67 -22.22 -22.79
CA ILE A 213 6.28 -22.06 -23.23
C ILE A 213 6.13 -20.66 -23.82
N GLU A 214 5.54 -20.61 -25.02
CA GLU A 214 5.22 -19.34 -25.68
C GLU A 214 4.27 -18.53 -24.80
N GLY A 215 4.64 -17.29 -24.48
CA GLY A 215 3.75 -16.33 -23.87
C GLY A 215 3.19 -15.37 -24.92
N ARG A 216 3.08 -14.09 -24.56
CA ARG A 216 2.59 -13.07 -25.48
C ARG A 216 3.61 -12.79 -26.58
N LYS A 217 3.18 -12.90 -27.84
CA LYS A 217 3.94 -12.46 -29.03
C LYS A 217 3.86 -10.94 -29.21
N PRO A 218 4.83 -10.32 -29.89
CA PRO A 218 4.65 -8.94 -30.34
C PRO A 218 3.40 -8.84 -31.20
N VAL A 219 2.67 -7.73 -31.07
CA VAL A 219 1.64 -7.37 -32.04
C VAL A 219 2.38 -7.11 -33.34
N ASP A 220 2.09 -7.86 -34.40
CA ASP A 220 2.67 -7.57 -35.71
C ASP A 220 2.28 -6.13 -36.06
N GLY A 221 3.29 -5.25 -36.16
CA GLY A 221 3.07 -3.87 -36.53
C GLY A 221 2.48 -3.81 -37.93
N GLY A 222 1.27 -3.26 -38.05
CA GLY A 222 0.77 -2.68 -39.30
C GLY A 222 1.46 -1.36 -39.59
#